data_AF-A0A957B619-F1
#
_entry.id   AF-A0A957B619-F1
#
_cell.length_a   1.000
_cell.length_b   1.000
_cell.length_c   1.000
_cell.angle_alpha   90.00
_cell.angle_beta   90.00
_cell.angle_gamma   90.00
#
_symmetry.space_group_name_H-M   'P 1'
#
loop_
_entity.id
_entity.type
_entity.pdbx_description
1 polymer ?
#
loop_
_entity_poly.entity_id
_entity_poly.type
_entity_poly.pdbx_seq_one_letter_code
_entity_poly.pdbx_strand_id
1 'polypeptide(L)'
;TPFHYRQQFLDLGIVPEDHKIVVVKIGYLVPELKAMAQKAYLALSPGAVNQDIINLTYNRIQRPCYPFDADMIWSPTVQVF
;
A
#
# COMPACT_ATOMS: atom_id res chain seq x y z
N THR A 1 0.21 1.62 13.78
CA THR A 1 0.54 2.42 12.57
C THR A 1 -0.15 3.77 12.68
N PRO A 2 0.48 4.89 12.29
CA PRO A 2 -0.11 6.23 12.46
C PRO A 2 -1.33 6.44 11.54
N PHE A 3 -2.26 7.32 11.95
CA PHE A 3 -3.42 7.77 11.17
C PHE A 3 -4.42 6.70 10.72
N HIS A 4 -4.54 5.58 11.45
CA HIS A 4 -5.53 4.52 11.22
C HIS A 4 -6.84 4.74 12.00
N TYR A 5 -6.80 5.54 13.07
CA TYR A 5 -7.92 5.76 13.98
C TYR A 5 -8.10 7.25 14.24
N ARG A 6 -9.34 7.71 14.50
CA ARG A 6 -9.64 9.14 14.71
C ARG A 6 -8.81 9.74 15.83
N GLN A 7 -8.62 9.00 16.92
CA GLN A 7 -7.87 9.46 18.09
C GLN A 7 -6.45 9.91 17.73
N GLN A 8 -5.79 9.25 16.76
CA GLN A 8 -4.42 9.57 16.37
C GLN A 8 -4.30 10.93 15.67
N PHE A 9 -5.38 11.45 15.09
CA PHE A 9 -5.44 12.82 14.60
C PHE A 9 -5.60 13.80 15.76
N LEU A 10 -6.49 13.46 16.71
CA LEU A 10 -6.77 14.30 17.89
C LEU A 10 -5.55 14.45 18.80
N ASP A 11 -4.75 13.39 18.95
CA ASP A 11 -3.51 13.39 19.72
C ASP A 11 -2.50 14.42 19.18
N LEU A 12 -2.65 14.85 17.92
CA LEU A 12 -1.86 15.89 17.27
C LEU A 12 -2.58 17.25 17.20
N GLY A 13 -3.74 17.38 17.84
CA GLY A 13 -4.58 18.58 17.79
C GLY A 13 -5.31 18.77 16.46
N ILE A 14 -5.43 17.73 15.64
CA ILE A 14 -6.11 17.78 14.34
C ILE A 14 -7.49 17.17 14.49
N VAL A 15 -8.54 17.97 14.27
CA VAL A 15 -9.92 17.48 14.12
C VAL A 15 -10.18 17.24 12.63
N PRO A 16 -10.25 15.98 12.16
CA PRO A 16 -10.39 15.69 10.73
C PRO A 16 -11.64 16.31 10.10
N GLU A 17 -12.72 16.43 10.87
CA GLU A 17 -14.01 16.97 10.41
C GLU A 17 -13.98 18.48 10.13
N ASP A 18 -13.03 19.22 10.71
CA ASP A 18 -12.87 20.66 10.49
C ASP A 18 -12.20 20.99 9.13
N HIS A 19 -11.74 19.96 8.42
CA HIS A 19 -11.05 20.09 7.14
C HIS A 19 -11.98 19.74 5.98
N LYS A 20 -11.95 20.55 4.91
CA LYS A 20 -12.74 20.28 3.69
C LYS A 20 -12.37 18.95 3.03
N ILE A 21 -11.11 18.56 3.11
CA ILE A 21 -10.56 17.34 2.51
C ILE A 21 -9.52 16.75 3.47
N VAL A 22 -9.64 15.46 3.75
CA VAL A 22 -8.64 14.67 4.47
C VAL A 22 -8.22 13.51 3.57
N VAL A 23 -6.92 13.32 3.39
CA VAL A 23 -6.37 12.21 2.61
C VAL A 23 -5.50 11.37 3.53
N VAL A 24 -5.88 10.10 3.72
CA VAL A 24 -5.07 9.13 4.48
C VAL A 24 -4.48 8.12 3.49
N LYS A 25 -3.15 8.10 3.35
CA LYS A 25 -2.45 7.11 2.52
C LYS A 25 -2.24 5.83 3.33
N ILE A 26 -3.01 4.79 3.00
CA ILE A 26 -3.00 3.49 3.68
C ILE A 26 -3.03 2.35 2.66
N GLY A 27 -2.40 1.22 3.00
CA GLY A 27 -2.45 0.02 2.17
C GLY A 27 -3.80 -0.68 2.24
N TYR A 28 -4.28 -0.94 3.46
CA TYR A 28 -5.60 -1.52 3.70
C TYR A 28 -6.57 -0.48 4.25
N LEU A 29 -7.82 -0.54 3.79
CA LEU A 29 -8.86 0.35 4.27
C LEU A 29 -9.30 -0.05 5.68
N VAL A 30 -8.99 0.81 6.66
CA VAL A 30 -9.35 0.61 8.07
C VAL A 30 -10.84 0.89 8.29
N PRO A 31 -11.57 0.05 9.08
CA PRO A 31 -13.01 0.23 9.30
C PRO A 31 -13.43 1.61 9.83
N GLU A 32 -12.68 2.18 10.79
CA GLU A 32 -13.01 3.50 11.36
C GLU A 32 -12.88 4.62 10.33
N LEU A 33 -11.77 4.64 9.57
CA LEU A 33 -11.58 5.61 8.48
C LEU A 33 -12.66 5.46 7.40
N LYS A 34 -13.07 4.23 7.09
CA LYS A 34 -14.17 3.97 6.17
C LYS A 34 -15.49 4.52 6.68
N ALA A 35 -15.76 4.42 7.98
CA ALA A 35 -16.97 4.96 8.59
C ALA A 35 -16.97 6.50 8.62
N MET A 36 -15.80 7.14 8.74
CA MET A 36 -15.63 8.59 8.70
C MET A 36 -15.69 9.17 7.28
N ALA A 37 -15.29 8.40 6.26
CA ALA A 37 -15.15 8.89 4.90
C ALA A 37 -16.47 8.84 4.11
N GLN A 38 -16.80 9.89 3.37
CA GLN A 38 -17.92 9.87 2.41
C GLN A 38 -17.65 8.96 1.21
N LYS A 39 -16.37 8.83 0.82
CA LYS A 39 -15.92 8.02 -0.32
C LYS A 39 -14.55 7.41 -0.01
N ALA A 40 -14.28 6.23 -0.55
CA ALA A 40 -12.98 5.59 -0.52
C ALA A 40 -12.49 5.34 -1.94
N TYR A 41 -11.22 5.65 -2.20
CA TYR A 41 -10.58 5.49 -3.50
C TYR A 41 -9.35 4.61 -3.37
N LEU A 42 -9.16 3.69 -4.32
CA LEU A 42 -7.89 3.02 -4.54
C LEU A 42 -7.12 3.80 -5.61
N ALA A 43 -5.98 4.36 -5.24
CA ALA A 43 -5.14 5.12 -6.14
C ALA A 43 -3.72 4.56 -6.16
N LEU A 44 -3.21 4.26 -7.36
CA LEU A 44 -1.80 3.97 -7.56
C LEU A 44 -1.05 5.30 -7.63
N SER A 45 -0.37 5.65 -6.55
CA SER A 45 0.43 6.88 -6.46
C SER A 45 1.92 6.56 -6.47
N PRO A 46 2.77 7.40 -7.09
CA PRO A 46 4.21 7.32 -6.93
C PRO A 46 4.63 7.37 -5.44
N GLY A 47 5.83 6.89 -5.16
CA GLY A 47 6.47 6.98 -3.85
C GLY A 47 7.03 5.65 -3.35
N ALA A 48 7.35 5.58 -2.06
CA ALA A 48 8.08 4.46 -1.45
C ALA A 48 7.32 3.12 -1.48
N VAL A 49 6.01 3.12 -1.70
CA VAL A 49 5.16 1.91 -1.75
C VAL A 49 4.44 1.84 -3.10
N ASN A 50 5.15 2.15 -4.19
CA ASN A 50 4.61 2.13 -5.55
C ASN A 50 4.30 0.67 -5.98
N GLN A 51 3.12 0.47 -6.57
CA GLN A 51 2.67 -0.84 -7.08
C GLN A 51 2.96 -1.03 -8.58
N ASP A 52 3.55 -0.04 -9.25
CA ASP A 52 4.06 -0.19 -10.61
C ASP A 52 5.37 -0.99 -10.61
N ILE A 53 5.29 -2.26 -10.16
CA ILE A 53 6.44 -3.11 -9.82
C ILE A 53 7.38 -3.26 -11.02
N ILE A 54 6.85 -3.47 -12.22
CA ILE A 54 7.64 -3.75 -13.42
C ILE A 54 8.55 -2.58 -13.80
N ASN A 55 8.11 -1.34 -13.57
CA ASN A 55 8.84 -0.14 -13.94
C ASN A 55 9.79 0.37 -12.84
N LEU A 56 9.84 -0.28 -11.67
CA LEU A 56 10.81 0.07 -10.62
C LEU A 56 12.20 -0.50 -10.94
N THR A 57 13.25 0.25 -10.60
CA THR A 57 14.63 -0.20 -10.79
C THR A 57 15.08 -1.07 -9.62
N TYR A 58 15.30 -2.36 -9.87
CA TYR A 58 15.82 -3.32 -8.90
C TYR A 58 17.27 -3.72 -9.22
N ASN A 59 18.19 -3.47 -8.28
CA ASN A 59 19.62 -3.78 -8.48
C ASN A 59 20.06 -5.13 -7.88
N ARG A 60 19.26 -5.73 -7.00
CA ARG A 60 19.66 -6.90 -6.18
C ARG A 60 18.56 -7.97 -6.13
N ILE A 61 18.04 -8.37 -7.30
CA ILE A 61 17.06 -9.44 -7.43
C ILE A 61 17.68 -10.65 -8.09
N GLN A 62 17.22 -11.85 -7.73
CA GLN A 62 17.58 -13.07 -8.44
C GLN A 62 16.76 -13.16 -9.72
N ARG A 63 17.39 -13.56 -10.82
CA ARG A 63 16.74 -13.76 -12.12
C ARG A 63 16.91 -15.21 -12.59
N PRO A 64 15.93 -15.79 -13.31
CA PRO A 64 14.70 -15.15 -13.78
C PRO A 64 13.67 -14.92 -12.65
N CYS A 65 12.93 -13.81 -12.71
CA CYS A 65 11.92 -13.43 -11.73
C CYS A 65 10.71 -12.77 -12.40
N TYR A 66 9.54 -13.40 -12.32
CA TYR A 66 8.28 -12.78 -12.69
C TYR A 66 7.90 -11.68 -11.66
N PRO A 67 7.44 -10.49 -12.07
CA PRO A 67 7.03 -10.09 -13.42
C PRO A 67 8.11 -9.42 -14.27
N PHE A 68 9.38 -9.37 -13.83
CA PHE A 68 10.45 -8.68 -14.57
C PHE A 68 10.98 -9.48 -15.78
N ASP A 69 10.94 -10.81 -15.69
CA ASP A 69 11.24 -11.76 -16.75
C ASP A 69 9.92 -12.50 -17.06
N ALA A 70 9.13 -11.96 -17.99
CA ALA A 70 7.77 -12.45 -18.26
C ALA A 70 7.73 -13.87 -18.86
N ASP A 71 8.84 -14.31 -19.44
CA ASP A 71 9.09 -15.65 -19.99
C ASP A 71 9.68 -16.63 -18.96
N MET A 72 9.76 -16.24 -17.67
CA MET A 72 10.22 -17.10 -16.60
C MET A 72 9.42 -18.41 -16.55
N ILE A 73 10.11 -19.53 -16.71
CA ILE A 73 9.58 -20.86 -16.44
C ILE A 73 9.90 -21.23 -15.00
N TRP A 74 8.88 -21.28 -14.15
CA TRP A 74 8.99 -21.75 -12.77
C TRP A 74 8.46 -23.17 -12.64
N SER A 75 9.12 -24.01 -11.84
CA SER A 75 8.63 -25.33 -11.47
C SER A 75 8.88 -25.58 -9.98
N PRO A 76 7.90 -26.14 -9.25
CA PRO A 76 8.06 -26.42 -7.84
C PRO A 76 9.13 -27.50 -7.62
N THR A 77 10.02 -27.29 -6.65
CA THR A 77 10.92 -28.34 -6.18
C THR A 77 10.34 -28.91 -4.90
N VAL A 78 9.88 -30.17 -4.93
CA VAL A 78 9.43 -30.87 -3.72
C VAL A 78 10.66 -31.26 -2.91
N GLN A 79 10.79 -30.73 -1.70
CA GLN A 79 11.75 -31.23 -0.72
C GLN A 79 10.99 -32.13 0.26
N VAL A 80 11.36 -33.40 0.30
CA VAL A 80 10.87 -34.34 1.31
C VAL A 80 11.89 -34.35 2.44
N PHE A 81 11.45 -34.02 3.66
CA PHE A 81 12.26 -34.05 4.87
C PHE A 81 12.48 -35.47 5.38
#